data_AF-A0A7L5SWZ8-F1
#
_entry.id   AF-A0A7L5SWZ8-F1
#
_cell.length_a   1.000
_cell.length_b   1.000
_cell.length_c   1.000
_cell.angle_alpha   90.00
_cell.angle_beta   90.00
_cell.angle_gamma   90.00
#
_symmetry.space_group_name_H-M   'P 1'
#
loop_
_entity.id
_entity.type
_entity.pdbx_description
1 polymer ?
#
loop_
_entity_poly.entity_id
_entity_poly.type
_entity_poly.pdbx_seq_one_letter_code
_entity_poly.pdbx_strand_id
1 'polypeptide(L)'
;MAKKRRPQTKAAGPRGATGDIPVVGAREPCPCGSGRRYKACHGREAAHAVTELVQRPFEGLPGECDWVALRELVPAATVRLALAEGLPEGVPSVTLATVLPMAWPALRRDSGAVLLGLQNDTASGDLSRDLADTLRRALIAEPGTPVSAQRAPGDGPRLQDLLDPKGAFTPTLHEGFEFWLEDAANATGEVAASLERANAAAIPTARLTGVEAAYWCETPEKNHLRWVMPHPEEKLLDALARLHAAGASSLGEGTRLVGSFRAHGLTVPVWDLPRGMGAEETEKPAAELAERLGEALASDEPLTAEQRRARGGLTNRQVTLS
;
A
#
# COMPACT_ATOMS: atom_id res chain seq x y z
N MET A 1 -26.50 -38.09 23.59
CA MET A 1 -27.78 -37.38 23.45
C MET A 1 -27.63 -36.27 22.43
N ALA A 2 -28.29 -36.36 21.28
CA ALA A 2 -28.19 -35.41 20.18
C ALA A 2 -29.02 -34.14 20.47
N LYS A 3 -28.39 -32.96 20.46
CA LYS A 3 -29.09 -31.66 20.49
C LYS A 3 -29.70 -31.39 19.11
N LYS A 4 -31.00 -31.64 18.96
CA LYS A 4 -31.80 -31.22 17.79
C LYS A 4 -31.73 -29.68 17.64
N ARG A 5 -31.18 -29.20 16.52
CA ARG A 5 -31.33 -27.79 16.10
C ARG A 5 -32.77 -27.54 15.66
N ARG A 6 -33.38 -26.47 16.20
CA ARG A 6 -34.67 -25.93 15.75
C ARG A 6 -34.54 -25.33 14.35
N PRO A 7 -35.54 -25.43 13.46
CA PRO A 7 -35.49 -24.80 12.14
C PRO A 7 -35.61 -23.28 12.30
N GLN A 8 -34.74 -22.51 11.63
CA GLN A 8 -34.95 -21.08 11.46
C GLN A 8 -36.09 -20.85 10.45
N THR A 9 -37.21 -20.33 10.92
CA THR A 9 -38.26 -19.76 10.07
C THR A 9 -37.71 -18.55 9.32
N LYS A 10 -37.75 -18.57 7.99
CA LYS A 10 -37.54 -17.38 7.14
C LYS A 10 -38.65 -16.37 7.49
N ALA A 11 -38.30 -15.31 8.22
CA ALA A 11 -39.21 -14.20 8.44
C ALA A 11 -39.44 -13.46 7.11
N ALA A 12 -40.70 -13.14 6.82
CA ALA A 12 -41.11 -12.40 5.64
C ALA A 12 -40.37 -11.06 5.52
N GLY A 13 -40.00 -10.68 4.30
CA GLY A 13 -39.38 -9.40 3.99
C GLY A 13 -40.27 -8.22 4.39
N PRO A 14 -39.69 -7.09 4.84
CA PRO A 14 -40.48 -5.94 5.22
C PRO A 14 -41.19 -5.37 3.98
N ARG A 15 -42.49 -5.06 4.14
CA ARG A 15 -43.19 -4.10 3.28
C ARG A 15 -42.99 -2.72 3.90
N GLY A 16 -42.36 -1.79 3.20
CA GLY A 16 -42.28 -0.39 3.63
C GLY A 16 -41.22 0.46 2.92
N ALA A 17 -41.72 1.49 2.21
CA ALA A 17 -41.06 2.60 1.49
C ALA A 17 -40.27 2.24 0.21
N THR A 18 -40.88 2.55 -0.95
CA THR A 18 -40.21 2.69 -2.26
C THR A 18 -39.56 4.06 -2.34
N GLY A 19 -38.26 4.15 -2.06
CA GLY A 19 -37.44 5.35 -2.18
C GLY A 19 -36.05 5.12 -1.58
N ASP A 20 -35.05 5.90 -2.00
CA ASP A 20 -33.69 5.80 -1.49
C ASP A 20 -33.67 6.12 0.01
N ILE A 21 -33.27 5.12 0.82
CA ILE A 21 -33.20 5.23 2.28
C ILE A 21 -31.83 5.82 2.64
N PRO A 22 -31.77 6.95 3.36
CA PRO A 22 -30.51 7.56 3.77
C PRO A 22 -29.60 6.59 4.53
N VAL A 23 -28.31 6.63 4.20
CA VAL A 23 -27.29 5.81 4.89
C VAL A 23 -27.02 6.40 6.27
N VAL A 24 -27.12 5.58 7.31
CA VAL A 24 -26.88 5.96 8.71
C VAL A 24 -25.96 4.95 9.41
N GLY A 25 -25.58 5.22 10.67
CA GLY A 25 -24.67 4.36 11.43
C GLY A 25 -25.18 2.92 11.57
N ALA A 26 -24.29 1.93 11.49
CA ALA A 26 -24.66 0.51 11.45
C ALA A 26 -25.52 0.01 12.64
N ARG A 27 -25.37 0.66 13.81
CA ARG A 27 -26.13 0.36 15.04
C ARG A 27 -27.34 1.27 15.25
N GLU A 28 -27.51 2.29 14.42
CA GLU A 28 -28.60 3.25 14.51
C GLU A 28 -29.92 2.65 13.96
N PRO A 29 -31.08 3.20 14.36
CA PRO A 29 -32.37 2.80 13.79
C PRO A 29 -32.39 3.02 12.28
N CYS A 30 -32.90 2.06 11.52
CA CYS A 30 -32.99 2.19 10.06
C CYS A 30 -34.05 3.24 9.68
N PRO A 31 -33.73 4.24 8.83
CA PRO A 31 -34.67 5.32 8.48
C PRO A 31 -35.92 4.87 7.73
N CYS A 32 -35.96 3.63 7.22
CA CYS A 32 -37.14 3.06 6.55
C CYS A 32 -38.35 2.79 7.48
N GLY A 33 -38.25 3.11 8.77
CA GLY A 33 -39.32 2.89 9.74
C GLY A 33 -39.54 1.43 10.14
N SER A 34 -38.68 0.49 9.72
CA SER A 34 -38.88 -0.94 10.04
C SER A 34 -38.63 -1.32 11.50
N GLY A 35 -38.25 -0.37 12.37
CA GLY A 35 -37.87 -0.64 13.77
C GLY A 35 -36.62 -1.51 13.96
N ARG A 36 -35.88 -1.83 12.87
CA ARG A 36 -34.64 -2.62 12.91
C ARG A 36 -33.42 -1.70 12.87
N ARG A 37 -32.28 -2.19 13.38
CA ARG A 37 -30.99 -1.51 13.19
C ARG A 37 -30.61 -1.47 11.71
N TYR A 38 -29.96 -0.40 11.26
CA TYR A 38 -29.61 -0.18 9.85
C TYR A 38 -28.91 -1.40 9.23
N LYS A 39 -27.85 -1.94 9.87
CA LYS A 39 -27.11 -3.13 9.39
C LYS A 39 -27.98 -4.37 9.14
N ALA A 40 -29.03 -4.56 9.94
CA ALA A 40 -29.90 -5.74 9.85
C ALA A 40 -31.04 -5.58 8.83
N CYS A 41 -31.20 -4.38 8.26
CA CYS A 41 -32.25 -4.04 7.30
C CYS A 41 -31.64 -3.71 5.94
N HIS A 42 -31.23 -2.47 5.73
CA HIS A 42 -30.69 -1.97 4.45
C HIS A 42 -29.16 -1.83 4.45
N GLY A 43 -28.52 -1.85 5.62
CA GLY A 43 -27.06 -1.80 5.76
C GLY A 43 -26.37 -3.14 5.54
N ARG A 44 -27.02 -4.14 4.94
CA ARG A 44 -26.39 -5.45 4.64
C ARG A 44 -25.41 -5.36 3.50
N GLU A 45 -25.80 -4.73 2.38
CA GLU A 45 -24.90 -4.47 1.26
C GLU A 45 -23.79 -3.50 1.66
N ALA A 46 -24.13 -2.41 2.36
CA ALA A 46 -23.16 -1.48 2.91
C ALA A 46 -22.20 -2.11 3.94
N ALA A 47 -22.59 -3.20 4.63
CA ALA A 47 -21.73 -3.98 5.51
C ALA A 47 -20.95 -5.09 4.78
N HIS A 48 -21.50 -5.73 3.76
CA HIS A 48 -20.77 -6.67 2.90
C HIS A 48 -19.68 -5.97 2.09
N ALA A 49 -19.93 -4.75 1.61
CA ALA A 49 -18.92 -3.88 1.01
C ALA A 49 -17.84 -3.39 2.01
N VAL A 50 -18.03 -3.56 3.34
CA VAL A 50 -16.93 -3.41 4.33
C VAL A 50 -16.04 -4.66 4.33
N THR A 51 -16.57 -5.81 3.89
CA THR A 51 -15.99 -7.13 4.19
C THR A 51 -15.20 -7.72 3.02
N GLU A 52 -15.42 -7.28 1.79
CA GLU A 52 -14.64 -7.77 0.65
C GLU A 52 -13.31 -7.01 0.58
N LEU A 53 -12.31 -7.56 1.26
CA LEU A 53 -10.94 -7.07 1.23
C LEU A 53 -10.34 -7.36 -0.16
N VAL A 54 -10.14 -6.30 -0.93
CA VAL A 54 -9.44 -6.34 -2.21
C VAL A 54 -7.96 -6.63 -1.93
N GLN A 55 -7.52 -7.84 -2.27
CA GLN A 55 -6.18 -8.30 -1.93
C GLN A 55 -5.08 -7.49 -2.63
N ARG A 56 -5.31 -7.08 -3.88
CA ARG A 56 -4.32 -6.42 -4.73
C ARG A 56 -4.84 -5.06 -5.20
N PRO A 57 -4.97 -4.07 -4.29
CA PRO A 57 -5.65 -2.81 -4.59
C PRO A 57 -4.99 -2.00 -5.71
N PHE A 58 -3.67 -2.14 -5.91
CA PHE A 58 -2.91 -1.38 -6.90
C PHE A 58 -2.72 -2.12 -8.23
N GLU A 59 -3.28 -3.33 -8.38
CA GLU A 59 -3.16 -4.11 -9.62
C GLU A 59 -3.60 -3.29 -10.84
N GLY A 60 -2.77 -3.28 -11.89
CA GLY A 60 -3.01 -2.54 -13.13
C GLY A 60 -2.58 -1.08 -13.12
N LEU A 61 -2.11 -0.53 -11.99
CA LEU A 61 -1.48 0.79 -11.97
C LEU A 61 -0.03 0.73 -12.47
N PRO A 62 0.47 1.78 -13.14
CA PRO A 62 1.89 1.91 -13.42
C PRO A 62 2.69 1.97 -12.10
N GLY A 63 3.79 1.23 -12.04
CA GLY A 63 4.64 1.15 -10.86
C GLY A 63 3.98 0.49 -9.64
N GLU A 64 3.10 -0.50 -9.85
CA GLU A 64 2.37 -1.19 -8.77
C GLU A 64 3.27 -1.60 -7.58
N CYS A 65 4.45 -2.16 -7.86
CA CYS A 65 5.38 -2.55 -6.81
C CYS A 65 5.86 -1.36 -5.97
N ASP A 66 6.09 -0.21 -6.60
CA ASP A 66 6.45 1.03 -5.91
C ASP A 66 5.25 1.56 -5.08
N TRP A 67 3.98 1.43 -5.54
CA TRP A 67 2.82 1.75 -4.69
C TRP A 67 2.81 0.95 -3.38
N VAL A 68 3.05 -0.36 -3.45
CA VAL A 68 3.13 -1.22 -2.27
C VAL A 68 4.31 -0.84 -1.39
N ALA A 69 5.47 -0.55 -1.98
CA ALA A 69 6.65 -0.13 -1.23
C ALA A 69 6.43 1.20 -0.50
N LEU A 70 5.87 2.20 -1.19
CA LEU A 70 5.58 3.51 -0.61
C LEU A 70 4.49 3.40 0.47
N ARG A 71 3.59 2.43 0.35
CA ARG A 71 2.51 2.22 1.32
C ARG A 71 3.01 1.54 2.61
N GLU A 72 3.98 0.63 2.52
CA GLU A 72 4.34 -0.23 3.67
C GLU A 72 5.78 -0.09 4.17
N LEU A 73 6.70 0.39 3.33
CA LEU A 73 8.13 0.23 3.55
C LEU A 73 8.89 1.55 3.58
N VAL A 74 8.54 2.50 2.71
CA VAL A 74 9.29 3.74 2.49
C VAL A 74 8.73 4.85 3.39
N PRO A 75 9.53 5.45 4.28
CA PRO A 75 9.03 6.46 5.22
C PRO A 75 8.73 7.80 4.54
N ALA A 76 9.64 8.29 3.69
CA ALA A 76 9.59 9.63 3.11
C ALA A 76 9.82 9.58 1.60
N ALA A 77 8.73 9.64 0.83
CA ALA A 77 8.80 9.74 -0.63
C ALA A 77 7.59 10.47 -1.21
N THR A 78 7.77 11.02 -2.41
CA THR A 78 6.71 11.62 -3.20
C THR A 78 6.69 11.06 -4.61
N VAL A 79 5.51 11.07 -5.26
CA VAL A 79 5.36 10.71 -6.67
C VAL A 79 4.47 11.73 -7.36
N ARG A 80 4.90 12.24 -8.51
CA ARG A 80 4.04 13.07 -9.35
C ARG A 80 2.98 12.18 -10.00
N LEU A 81 1.69 12.50 -9.83
CA LEU A 81 0.60 11.75 -10.44
C LEU A 81 0.09 12.47 -11.68
N ALA A 82 -0.08 11.71 -12.77
CA ALA A 82 -0.79 12.15 -13.96
C ALA A 82 -2.24 11.67 -13.88
N LEU A 83 -3.20 12.60 -14.04
CA LEU A 83 -4.62 12.27 -14.10
C LEU A 83 -5.02 11.93 -15.54
N ALA A 84 -5.88 10.93 -15.70
CA ALA A 84 -6.35 10.47 -17.01
C ALA A 84 -7.07 11.56 -17.81
N GLU A 85 -7.83 12.43 -17.13
CA GLU A 85 -8.57 13.54 -17.75
C GLU A 85 -7.78 14.87 -17.75
N GLY A 86 -6.50 14.84 -17.36
CA GLY A 86 -5.71 16.05 -17.13
C GLY A 86 -6.04 16.74 -15.80
N LEU A 87 -5.33 17.83 -15.52
CA LEU A 87 -5.51 18.59 -14.28
C LEU A 87 -6.73 19.52 -14.39
N PRO A 88 -7.65 19.53 -13.42
CA PRO A 88 -8.74 20.49 -13.36
C PRO A 88 -8.25 21.93 -13.25
N GLU A 89 -9.12 22.89 -13.60
CA GLU A 89 -8.84 24.31 -13.41
C GLU A 89 -8.50 24.62 -11.94
N GLY A 90 -7.48 25.46 -11.72
CA GLY A 90 -7.00 25.81 -10.38
C GLY A 90 -6.19 24.71 -9.68
N VAL A 91 -5.97 23.55 -10.31
CA VAL A 91 -5.07 22.49 -9.81
C VAL A 91 -3.78 22.51 -10.64
N PRO A 92 -2.69 23.16 -10.20
CA PRO A 92 -1.41 23.09 -10.92
C PRO A 92 -0.76 21.70 -10.79
N SER A 93 -1.22 20.88 -9.85
CA SER A 93 -0.41 19.80 -9.33
C SER A 93 -1.17 18.74 -8.52
N VAL A 94 -0.89 17.46 -8.77
CA VAL A 94 -1.24 16.33 -7.90
C VAL A 94 0.03 15.54 -7.59
N THR A 95 0.34 15.38 -6.31
CA THR A 95 1.51 14.65 -5.83
C THR A 95 1.09 13.67 -4.74
N LEU A 96 1.42 12.40 -4.93
CA LEU A 96 1.37 11.40 -3.88
C LEU A 96 2.52 11.66 -2.90
N ALA A 97 2.26 11.50 -1.61
CA ALA A 97 3.26 11.46 -0.56
C ALA A 97 3.05 10.20 0.29
N THR A 98 4.12 9.62 0.82
CA THR A 98 4.03 8.49 1.77
C THR A 98 3.14 8.87 2.95
N VAL A 99 3.41 9.99 3.61
CA VAL A 99 2.59 10.53 4.70
C VAL A 99 2.56 12.05 4.65
N LEU A 100 1.44 12.64 5.10
CA LEU A 100 1.24 14.08 5.23
C LEU A 100 1.27 14.50 6.71
N PRO A 101 1.49 15.79 7.02
CA PRO A 101 1.38 16.29 8.39
C PRO A 101 0.07 15.88 9.04
N MET A 102 0.12 15.53 10.32
CA MET A 102 -1.04 15.06 11.10
C MET A 102 -1.77 13.86 10.50
N ALA A 103 -1.12 13.09 9.62
CA ALA A 103 -1.72 11.99 8.88
C ALA A 103 -3.00 12.41 8.14
N TRP A 104 -2.98 13.57 7.48
CA TRP A 104 -4.07 13.95 6.60
C TRP A 104 -4.15 13.02 5.38
N PRO A 105 -5.35 12.56 5.00
CA PRO A 105 -5.57 11.83 3.75
C PRO A 105 -5.18 12.61 2.50
N ALA A 106 -5.50 13.89 2.46
CA ALA A 106 -5.03 14.80 1.42
C ALA A 106 -5.00 16.24 1.93
N LEU A 107 -4.26 17.09 1.22
CA LEU A 107 -4.18 18.52 1.46
C LEU A 107 -4.27 19.26 0.12
N ARG A 108 -5.20 20.21 0.03
CA ARG A 108 -5.16 21.25 -1.00
C ARG A 108 -4.34 22.42 -0.46
N ARG A 109 -3.16 22.67 -1.04
CA ARG A 109 -2.30 23.79 -0.65
C ARG A 109 -2.88 25.13 -1.05
N ASP A 110 -2.38 26.21 -0.47
CA ASP A 110 -2.76 27.59 -0.83
C ASP A 110 -2.44 27.89 -2.31
N SER A 111 -1.36 27.32 -2.84
CA SER A 111 -1.01 27.36 -4.27
C SER A 111 -1.99 26.62 -5.19
N GLY A 112 -2.96 25.90 -4.62
CA GLY A 112 -3.86 25.00 -5.35
C GLY A 112 -3.26 23.62 -5.64
N ALA A 113 -1.99 23.35 -5.31
CA ALA A 113 -1.44 22.01 -5.45
C ALA A 113 -2.16 21.00 -4.53
N VAL A 114 -2.38 19.78 -5.01
CA VAL A 114 -2.96 18.67 -4.25
C VAL A 114 -1.84 17.73 -3.79
N LEU A 115 -1.81 17.44 -2.50
CA LEU A 115 -1.06 16.32 -1.93
C LEU A 115 -2.01 15.21 -1.49
N LEU A 116 -1.71 13.97 -1.87
CA LEU A 116 -2.44 12.77 -1.47
C LEU A 116 -1.54 11.91 -0.56
N GLY A 117 -1.97 11.65 0.67
CA GLY A 117 -1.23 10.82 1.63
C GLY A 117 -1.54 9.33 1.45
N LEU A 118 -0.51 8.52 1.28
CA LEU A 118 -0.64 7.09 1.00
C LEU A 118 -0.81 6.24 2.27
N GLN A 119 -0.05 6.52 3.33
CA GLN A 119 0.03 5.75 4.58
C GLN A 119 -1.06 6.18 5.57
N ASN A 120 -2.31 6.14 5.12
CA ASN A 120 -3.50 6.43 5.94
C ASN A 120 -4.28 5.15 6.27
N ASP A 121 -5.00 5.13 7.39
CA ASP A 121 -5.91 4.03 7.69
C ASP A 121 -6.98 3.87 6.60
N THR A 122 -7.25 2.63 6.20
CA THR A 122 -8.26 2.32 5.18
C THR A 122 -9.66 2.34 5.78
N ALA A 123 -10.55 3.12 5.19
CA ALA A 123 -11.94 3.20 5.64
C ALA A 123 -12.83 2.11 5.03
N SER A 124 -12.34 1.42 3.99
CA SER A 124 -12.94 0.25 3.34
C SER A 124 -11.93 -0.88 3.14
N GLY A 125 -12.37 -1.97 2.49
CA GLY A 125 -11.50 -3.08 2.08
C GLY A 125 -10.81 -2.86 0.72
N ASP A 126 -10.98 -1.71 0.07
CA ASP A 126 -10.40 -1.37 -1.23
C ASP A 126 -9.62 -0.05 -1.13
N LEU A 127 -8.32 -0.16 -0.81
CA LEU A 127 -7.45 1.00 -0.64
C LEU A 127 -7.38 1.90 -1.88
N SER A 128 -7.49 1.33 -3.09
CA SER A 128 -7.49 2.12 -4.32
C SER A 128 -8.75 2.97 -4.44
N ARG A 129 -9.91 2.44 -4.04
CA ARG A 129 -11.17 3.19 -3.99
C ARG A 129 -11.15 4.31 -2.94
N ASP A 130 -10.59 4.03 -1.76
CA ASP A 130 -10.46 5.01 -0.69
C ASP A 130 -9.56 6.20 -1.12
N LEU A 131 -8.44 5.90 -1.77
CA LEU A 131 -7.53 6.91 -2.31
C LEU A 131 -8.17 7.68 -3.47
N ALA A 132 -8.94 7.02 -4.34
CA ALA A 132 -9.65 7.66 -5.45
C ALA A 132 -10.72 8.64 -4.96
N ASP A 133 -11.52 8.25 -3.95
CA ASP A 133 -12.50 9.15 -3.33
C ASP A 133 -11.81 10.37 -2.68
N THR A 134 -10.72 10.13 -1.96
CA THR A 134 -9.94 11.18 -1.32
C THR A 134 -9.34 12.15 -2.34
N LEU A 135 -8.77 11.63 -3.43
CA LEU A 135 -8.24 12.44 -4.52
C LEU A 135 -9.32 13.30 -5.16
N ARG A 136 -10.49 12.73 -5.49
CA ARG A 136 -11.60 13.49 -6.08
C ARG A 136 -12.06 14.64 -5.20
N ARG A 137 -12.12 14.44 -3.88
CA ARG A 137 -12.44 15.50 -2.93
C ARG A 137 -11.36 16.57 -2.85
N ALA A 138 -10.09 16.17 -2.85
CA ALA A 138 -8.97 17.12 -2.84
C ALA A 138 -8.95 18.01 -4.09
N LEU A 139 -9.33 17.46 -5.26
CA LEU A 139 -9.38 18.20 -6.53
C LEU A 139 -10.43 19.32 -6.55
N ILE A 140 -11.48 19.23 -5.72
CA ILE A 140 -12.54 20.26 -5.61
C ILE A 140 -12.53 21.02 -4.28
N ALA A 141 -11.62 20.69 -3.38
CA ALA A 141 -11.46 21.41 -2.12
C ALA A 141 -10.89 22.82 -2.37
N GLU A 142 -11.28 23.77 -1.52
CA GLU A 142 -10.73 25.12 -1.54
C GLU A 142 -9.21 25.10 -1.22
N PRO A 143 -8.40 25.94 -1.88
CA PRO A 143 -7.00 26.15 -1.50
C PRO A 143 -6.82 26.39 0.01
N GLY A 144 -5.79 25.76 0.58
CA GLY A 144 -5.48 25.81 2.01
C GLY A 144 -6.24 24.79 2.87
N THR A 145 -7.07 23.93 2.27
CA THR A 145 -7.98 23.04 3.01
C THR A 145 -7.47 21.59 3.09
N PRO A 146 -7.34 21.00 4.30
CA PRO A 146 -7.10 19.58 4.46
C PRO A 146 -8.38 18.77 4.18
N VAL A 147 -8.21 17.57 3.63
CA VAL A 147 -9.31 16.63 3.36
C VAL A 147 -9.39 15.61 4.49
N SER A 148 -10.53 15.55 5.18
CA SER A 148 -10.74 14.60 6.28
C SER A 148 -10.90 13.15 5.79
N ALA A 149 -10.55 12.20 6.66
CA ALA A 149 -10.79 10.78 6.42
C ALA A 149 -12.29 10.50 6.41
N GLN A 150 -12.73 9.72 5.42
CA GLN A 150 -14.09 9.22 5.34
C GLN A 150 -14.11 7.89 4.58
N ARG A 151 -15.24 7.19 4.69
CA ARG A 151 -15.46 5.97 3.92
C ARG A 151 -15.89 6.30 2.49
N ALA A 152 -15.19 5.73 1.51
CA ALA A 152 -15.58 5.86 0.11
C ALA A 152 -16.94 5.15 -0.17
N PRO A 153 -17.76 5.68 -1.09
CA PRO A 153 -18.92 4.97 -1.62
C PRO A 153 -18.51 3.62 -2.22
N GLY A 154 -19.27 2.56 -1.96
CA GLY A 154 -18.93 1.20 -2.39
C GLY A 154 -18.87 1.01 -3.91
N ASP A 155 -19.53 1.89 -4.66
CA ASP A 155 -19.64 1.93 -6.12
C ASP A 155 -18.79 3.04 -6.76
N GLY A 156 -17.94 3.74 -5.98
CA GLY A 156 -17.05 4.79 -6.49
C GLY A 156 -15.97 4.29 -7.46
N PRO A 157 -15.28 5.20 -8.16
CA PRO A 157 -14.13 4.82 -9.00
C PRO A 157 -12.96 4.35 -8.13
N ARG A 158 -12.02 3.63 -8.75
CA ARG A 158 -10.69 3.30 -8.19
C ARG A 158 -9.62 4.20 -8.80
N LEU A 159 -8.39 4.18 -8.27
CA LEU A 159 -7.28 4.96 -8.83
C LEU A 159 -7.01 4.59 -10.30
N GLN A 160 -7.25 3.34 -10.68
CA GLN A 160 -7.14 2.85 -12.05
C GLN A 160 -8.03 3.61 -13.04
N ASP A 161 -9.15 4.16 -12.56
CA ASP A 161 -10.08 4.95 -13.39
C ASP A 161 -9.67 6.44 -13.47
N LEU A 162 -8.84 6.92 -12.53
CA LEU A 162 -8.51 8.35 -12.38
C LEU A 162 -7.11 8.71 -12.87
N LEU A 163 -6.17 7.76 -12.81
CA LEU A 163 -4.77 7.99 -13.17
C LEU A 163 -4.52 7.62 -14.64
N ASP A 164 -3.66 8.39 -15.30
CA ASP A 164 -3.24 8.08 -16.67
C ASP A 164 -2.39 6.79 -16.66
N PRO A 165 -2.82 5.70 -17.33
CA PRO A 165 -2.07 4.44 -17.38
C PRO A 165 -0.72 4.57 -18.11
N LYS A 166 -0.50 5.66 -18.86
CA LYS A 166 0.78 5.96 -19.52
C LYS A 166 1.64 6.93 -18.72
N GLY A 167 1.11 7.47 -17.62
CA GLY A 167 1.87 8.34 -16.72
C GLY A 167 3.01 7.59 -16.06
N ALA A 168 4.19 8.20 -16.02
CA ALA A 168 5.32 7.64 -15.28
C ALA A 168 5.01 7.65 -13.77
N PHE A 169 5.29 6.53 -13.09
CA PHE A 169 5.25 6.43 -11.64
C PHE A 169 6.67 6.28 -11.11
N THR A 170 7.34 7.41 -10.89
CA THR A 170 8.74 7.44 -10.46
C THR A 170 8.84 8.07 -9.06
N PRO A 171 9.12 7.29 -8.01
CA PRO A 171 9.31 7.82 -6.67
C PRO A 171 10.54 8.72 -6.53
N THR A 172 10.35 9.87 -5.91
CA THR A 172 11.42 10.69 -5.35
C THR A 172 11.48 10.44 -3.85
N LEU A 173 12.59 9.88 -3.37
CA LEU A 173 12.81 9.67 -1.94
C LEU A 173 13.42 10.92 -1.32
N HIS A 174 13.09 11.15 -0.06
CA HIS A 174 13.57 12.29 0.72
C HIS A 174 14.26 11.80 1.98
N GLU A 175 15.29 12.51 2.43
CA GLU A 175 15.97 12.21 3.71
C GLU A 175 15.04 12.49 4.90
N GLY A 176 14.13 13.44 4.74
CA GLY A 176 13.13 13.83 5.72
C GLY A 176 11.81 14.24 5.08
N PHE A 177 11.00 14.95 5.86
CA PHE A 177 9.64 15.34 5.52
C PHE A 177 9.53 16.80 5.05
N GLU A 178 10.63 17.41 4.58
CA GLU A 178 10.67 18.81 4.15
C GLU A 178 9.66 19.10 3.04
N PHE A 179 9.32 18.09 2.23
CA PHE A 179 8.28 18.17 1.20
C PHE A 179 6.89 18.51 1.76
N TRP A 180 6.66 18.43 3.08
CA TRP A 180 5.42 18.87 3.74
C TRP A 180 5.15 20.36 3.62
N LEU A 181 6.19 21.18 3.43
CA LEU A 181 6.11 22.62 3.40
C LEU A 181 6.40 23.14 1.99
N GLU A 182 5.84 24.28 1.61
CA GLU A 182 6.26 24.98 0.38
C GLU A 182 7.59 25.71 0.60
N ASP A 183 7.84 26.12 1.85
CA ASP A 183 9.06 26.81 2.26
C ASP A 183 9.57 26.24 3.59
N ALA A 184 10.20 25.06 3.51
CA ALA A 184 10.72 24.37 4.69
C ALA A 184 11.87 25.11 5.37
N ALA A 185 12.67 25.87 4.60
CA ALA A 185 13.84 26.59 5.11
C ALA A 185 13.46 27.72 6.08
N ASN A 186 12.26 28.29 5.93
CA ASN A 186 11.74 29.33 6.79
C ASN A 186 10.79 28.81 7.90
N ALA A 187 10.68 27.49 8.07
CA ALA A 187 9.89 26.90 9.14
C ALA A 187 10.47 27.26 10.51
N THR A 188 9.64 27.73 11.43
CA THR A 188 10.05 28.10 12.79
C THR A 188 9.06 27.59 13.83
N GLY A 189 9.48 27.60 15.10
CA GLY A 189 8.62 27.25 16.24
C GLY A 189 8.09 25.82 16.18
N GLU A 190 6.79 25.66 16.41
CA GLU A 190 6.13 24.35 16.51
C GLU A 190 6.20 23.54 15.21
N VAL A 191 6.15 24.19 14.05
CA VAL A 191 6.25 23.53 12.74
C VAL A 191 7.63 22.89 12.56
N ALA A 192 8.70 23.63 12.85
CA ALA A 192 10.06 23.11 12.78
C ALA A 192 10.28 21.95 13.77
N ALA A 193 9.80 22.09 15.01
CA ALA A 193 9.90 21.03 16.00
C ALA A 193 9.11 19.77 15.63
N SER A 194 7.96 19.92 14.96
CA SER A 194 7.20 18.78 14.45
C SER A 194 7.91 18.07 13.32
N LEU A 195 8.57 18.82 12.42
CA LEU A 195 9.34 18.28 11.33
C LEU A 195 10.58 17.51 11.83
N GLU A 196 11.32 18.09 12.78
CA GLU A 196 12.47 17.45 13.41
C GLU A 196 12.10 16.10 14.06
N ARG A 197 10.97 16.05 14.80
CA ARG A 197 10.48 14.81 15.38
C ARG A 197 10.11 13.76 14.33
N ALA A 198 9.49 14.18 13.22
CA ALA A 198 9.15 13.26 12.13
C ALA A 198 10.43 12.70 11.48
N ASN A 199 11.41 13.57 11.19
CA ASN A 199 12.69 13.19 10.60
C ASN A 199 13.49 12.23 11.50
N ALA A 200 13.51 12.47 12.81
CA ALA A 200 14.21 11.61 13.76
C ALA A 200 13.64 10.18 13.84
N ALA A 201 12.39 9.98 13.43
CA ALA A 201 11.75 8.67 13.35
C ALA A 201 11.89 7.99 11.98
N ALA A 202 12.36 8.71 10.95
CA ALA A 202 12.50 8.18 9.61
C ALA A 202 13.72 7.25 9.52
N ILE A 203 13.50 6.07 8.96
CA ILE A 203 14.57 5.13 8.65
C ILE A 203 15.22 5.57 7.32
N PRO A 204 16.54 5.86 7.26
CA PRO A 204 17.20 6.19 6.02
C PRO A 204 16.95 5.11 4.97
N THR A 205 16.41 5.51 3.82
CA THR A 205 15.94 4.59 2.78
C THR A 205 16.35 5.11 1.41
N ALA A 206 16.88 4.23 0.57
CA ALA A 206 17.26 4.53 -0.80
C ALA A 206 16.59 3.52 -1.76
N ARG A 207 16.11 3.99 -2.91
CA ARG A 207 15.61 3.12 -3.98
C ARG A 207 16.78 2.74 -4.88
N LEU A 208 16.93 1.46 -5.16
CA LEU A 208 17.87 1.01 -6.18
C LEU A 208 17.38 1.40 -7.58
N THR A 209 18.33 1.55 -8.49
CA THR A 209 18.11 2.02 -9.86
C THR A 209 18.35 0.91 -10.89
N GLY A 210 19.18 -0.09 -10.56
CA GLY A 210 19.46 -1.23 -11.43
C GLY A 210 18.33 -2.26 -11.48
N VAL A 211 17.40 -2.21 -10.54
CA VAL A 211 16.24 -3.13 -10.45
C VAL A 211 14.98 -2.39 -10.02
N GLU A 212 13.82 -2.91 -10.40
CA GLU A 212 12.53 -2.29 -10.09
C GLU A 212 12.12 -2.55 -8.62
N ALA A 213 11.62 -1.50 -7.95
CA ALA A 213 10.99 -1.56 -6.63
C ALA A 213 11.81 -2.27 -5.52
N ALA A 214 13.13 -2.15 -5.57
CA ALA A 214 14.02 -2.58 -4.50
C ALA A 214 14.48 -1.39 -3.66
N TYR A 215 14.33 -1.51 -2.35
CA TYR A 215 14.59 -0.44 -1.39
C TYR A 215 15.58 -0.90 -0.34
N TRP A 216 16.72 -0.22 -0.29
CA TRP A 216 17.71 -0.35 0.75
C TRP A 216 17.28 0.49 1.96
N CYS A 217 17.36 -0.08 3.16
CA CYS A 217 17.04 0.60 4.41
C CYS A 217 18.20 0.45 5.40
N GLU A 218 18.65 1.55 5.98
CA GLU A 218 19.63 1.54 7.07
C GLU A 218 18.94 1.16 8.38
N THR A 219 19.32 0.03 8.99
CA THR A 219 18.78 -0.32 10.31
C THR A 219 19.90 -0.53 11.33
N PRO A 220 19.61 -0.40 12.65
CA PRO A 220 20.65 -0.36 13.66
C PRO A 220 21.60 -1.56 13.69
N GLU A 221 21.11 -2.76 13.38
CA GLU A 221 21.90 -3.99 13.43
C GLU A 221 22.44 -4.39 12.05
N LYS A 222 21.55 -4.47 11.05
CA LYS A 222 21.87 -4.86 9.67
C LYS A 222 21.06 -4.03 8.70
N ASN A 223 21.67 -3.59 7.61
CA ASN A 223 20.90 -2.95 6.56
C ASN A 223 19.98 -3.99 5.92
N HIS A 224 18.87 -3.55 5.35
CA HIS A 224 17.95 -4.45 4.65
C HIS A 224 17.80 -4.05 3.20
N LEU A 225 17.76 -5.04 2.30
CA LEU A 225 17.12 -4.87 1.00
C LEU A 225 15.70 -5.43 1.09
N ARG A 226 14.69 -4.58 0.93
CA ARG A 226 13.28 -4.96 0.84
C ARG A 226 12.83 -4.78 -0.60
N TRP A 227 12.41 -5.86 -1.25
CA TRP A 227 12.19 -5.84 -2.69
C TRP A 227 10.78 -6.31 -3.02
N VAL A 228 9.95 -5.41 -3.53
CA VAL A 228 8.57 -5.76 -3.91
C VAL A 228 8.60 -6.43 -5.29
N MET A 229 8.12 -7.67 -5.36
CA MET A 229 8.22 -8.49 -6.57
C MET A 229 6.86 -8.62 -7.28
N PRO A 230 6.77 -8.41 -8.61
CA PRO A 230 5.51 -8.44 -9.38
C PRO A 230 5.06 -9.88 -9.73
N HIS A 231 5.63 -10.89 -9.07
CA HIS A 231 5.41 -12.29 -9.41
C HIS A 231 4.35 -12.91 -8.50
N PRO A 232 3.54 -13.87 -9.01
CA PRO A 232 2.67 -14.66 -8.17
C PRO A 232 3.46 -15.31 -7.03
N GLU A 233 2.95 -15.17 -5.80
CA GLU A 233 3.64 -15.58 -4.58
C GLU A 233 4.20 -17.01 -4.67
N GLU A 234 3.37 -17.98 -5.10
CA GLU A 234 3.78 -19.38 -5.18
C GLU A 234 4.96 -19.60 -6.13
N LYS A 235 4.97 -18.91 -7.29
CA LYS A 235 6.07 -18.99 -8.27
C LYS A 235 7.34 -18.34 -7.72
N LEU A 236 7.21 -17.22 -7.04
CA LEU A 236 8.35 -16.54 -6.41
C LEU A 236 8.95 -17.39 -5.29
N LEU A 237 8.12 -18.00 -4.45
CA LEU A 237 8.57 -18.89 -3.38
C LEU A 237 9.29 -20.12 -3.93
N ASP A 238 8.80 -20.70 -5.02
CA ASP A 238 9.46 -21.81 -5.70
C ASP A 238 10.84 -21.39 -6.24
N ALA A 239 10.91 -20.26 -6.95
CA ALA A 239 12.17 -19.74 -7.50
C ALA A 239 13.20 -19.40 -6.40
N LEU A 240 12.78 -18.72 -5.34
CA LEU A 240 13.64 -18.43 -4.19
C LEU A 240 14.09 -19.71 -3.48
N ALA A 241 13.23 -20.73 -3.40
CA ALA A 241 13.60 -22.02 -2.82
C ALA A 241 14.63 -22.77 -3.67
N ARG A 242 14.55 -22.69 -5.01
CA ARG A 242 15.59 -23.21 -5.92
C ARG A 242 16.93 -22.53 -5.66
N LEU A 243 16.95 -21.20 -5.64
CA LEU A 243 18.17 -20.43 -5.37
C LEU A 243 18.72 -20.75 -3.98
N HIS A 244 17.86 -20.85 -2.96
CA HIS A 244 18.29 -21.13 -1.60
C HIS A 244 18.91 -22.53 -1.46
N ALA A 245 18.29 -23.55 -2.05
CA ALA A 245 18.83 -24.91 -2.05
C ALA A 245 20.17 -24.99 -2.81
N ALA A 246 20.36 -24.16 -3.84
CA ALA A 246 21.62 -24.06 -4.58
C ALA A 246 22.67 -23.16 -3.89
N GLY A 247 22.36 -22.55 -2.74
CA GLY A 247 23.24 -21.58 -2.07
C GLY A 247 23.40 -20.25 -2.81
N ALA A 248 22.52 -19.96 -3.77
CA ALA A 248 22.59 -18.81 -4.68
C ALA A 248 21.60 -17.67 -4.34
N SER A 249 20.92 -17.75 -3.19
CA SER A 249 19.92 -16.75 -2.76
C SER A 249 20.52 -15.53 -2.05
N SER A 250 21.84 -15.43 -1.91
CA SER A 250 22.51 -14.28 -1.27
C SER A 250 22.87 -13.21 -2.31
N LEU A 251 23.13 -11.99 -1.82
CA LEU A 251 23.65 -10.83 -2.53
C LEU A 251 25.18 -10.70 -2.33
N GLY A 252 25.88 -11.81 -2.08
CA GLY A 252 27.30 -11.82 -1.75
C GLY A 252 27.61 -12.11 -0.29
N GLU A 253 28.86 -11.88 0.11
CA GLU A 253 29.37 -12.22 1.44
C GLU A 253 28.62 -11.48 2.56
N GLY A 254 28.30 -12.19 3.63
CA GLY A 254 27.61 -11.62 4.79
C GLY A 254 26.15 -11.25 4.57
N THR A 255 25.60 -11.48 3.37
CA THR A 255 24.20 -11.21 3.05
C THR A 255 23.34 -12.47 3.17
N ARG A 256 22.06 -12.32 3.51
CA ARG A 256 21.17 -13.46 3.70
C ARG A 256 19.71 -13.11 3.43
N LEU A 257 19.03 -13.93 2.62
CA LEU A 257 17.56 -13.94 2.55
C LEU A 257 16.98 -14.40 3.90
N VAL A 258 16.36 -13.49 4.63
CA VAL A 258 15.89 -13.75 6.01
C VAL A 258 14.41 -14.11 6.08
N GLY A 259 13.60 -13.59 5.17
CA GLY A 259 12.16 -13.81 5.16
C GLY A 259 11.49 -13.01 4.06
N SER A 260 10.18 -12.86 4.18
CA SER A 260 9.41 -12.01 3.28
C SER A 260 8.19 -11.42 3.97
N PHE A 261 7.66 -10.34 3.41
CA PHE A 261 6.35 -9.83 3.74
C PHE A 261 5.33 -10.23 2.67
N ARG A 262 4.06 -10.39 3.06
CA ARG A 262 2.91 -10.22 2.16
C ARG A 262 2.35 -8.82 2.37
N ALA A 263 2.22 -8.06 1.31
CA ALA A 263 1.70 -6.70 1.35
C ALA A 263 0.87 -6.44 0.09
N HIS A 264 -0.41 -6.10 0.26
CA HIS A 264 -1.30 -5.68 -0.84
C HIS A 264 -1.25 -6.61 -2.06
N GLY A 265 -1.24 -7.93 -1.81
CA GLY A 265 -1.28 -8.96 -2.85
C GLY A 265 0.07 -9.29 -3.49
N LEU A 266 1.14 -8.62 -3.07
CA LEU A 266 2.51 -8.87 -3.50
C LEU A 266 3.37 -9.44 -2.37
N THR A 267 4.46 -10.09 -2.77
CA THR A 267 5.48 -10.60 -1.85
C THR A 267 6.68 -9.68 -1.86
N VAL A 268 7.21 -9.40 -0.66
CA VAL A 268 8.39 -8.56 -0.45
C VAL A 268 9.48 -9.38 0.22
N PRO A 269 10.35 -10.09 -0.52
CA PRO A 269 11.50 -10.74 0.07
C PRO A 269 12.45 -9.72 0.72
N VAL A 270 13.09 -10.14 1.81
CA VAL A 270 13.98 -9.30 2.62
C VAL A 270 15.34 -9.95 2.77
N TRP A 271 16.39 -9.21 2.43
CA TRP A 271 17.77 -9.59 2.67
C TRP A 271 18.38 -8.77 3.79
N ASP A 272 19.03 -9.45 4.73
CA ASP A 272 20.02 -8.86 5.62
C ASP A 272 21.27 -8.51 4.80
N LEU A 273 21.79 -7.32 5.02
CA LEU A 273 23.04 -6.81 4.46
C LEU A 273 23.97 -6.41 5.62
N PRO A 274 25.31 -6.51 5.42
CA PRO A 274 26.27 -5.92 6.36
C PRO A 274 25.96 -4.43 6.62
N ARG A 275 26.14 -3.97 7.86
CA ARG A 275 25.89 -2.57 8.23
C ARG A 275 26.70 -1.56 7.41
N GLY A 276 27.91 -1.95 6.97
CA GLY A 276 28.76 -1.11 6.12
C GLY A 276 28.36 -1.11 4.64
N MET A 277 27.43 -1.97 4.21
CA MET A 277 27.02 -2.11 2.82
C MET A 277 25.94 -1.08 2.49
N GLY A 278 26.33 -0.05 1.73
CA GLY A 278 25.45 1.03 1.29
C GLY A 278 24.55 0.64 0.11
N ALA A 279 23.63 1.55 -0.24
CA ALA A 279 22.72 1.34 -1.37
C ALA A 279 23.45 1.16 -2.71
N GLU A 280 24.46 2.00 -2.99
CA GLU A 280 25.26 1.92 -4.22
C GLU A 280 26.00 0.58 -4.35
N GLU A 281 26.57 0.08 -3.25
CA GLU A 281 27.25 -1.22 -3.21
C GLU A 281 26.26 -2.39 -3.39
N THR A 282 24.97 -2.15 -3.15
CA THR A 282 23.90 -3.15 -3.30
C THR A 282 23.38 -3.25 -4.74
N GLU A 283 23.58 -2.24 -5.58
CA GLU A 283 23.06 -2.18 -6.95
C GLU A 283 23.50 -3.39 -7.79
N LYS A 284 24.82 -3.61 -7.89
CA LYS A 284 25.37 -4.69 -8.72
C LYS A 284 24.95 -6.08 -8.22
N PRO A 285 25.10 -6.43 -6.93
CA PRO A 285 24.61 -7.71 -6.43
C PRO A 285 23.11 -7.93 -6.61
N ALA A 286 22.29 -6.87 -6.48
CA ALA A 286 20.86 -6.96 -6.71
C ALA A 286 20.53 -7.28 -8.17
N ALA A 287 21.21 -6.63 -9.12
CA ALA A 287 21.06 -6.93 -10.55
C ALA A 287 21.45 -8.38 -10.88
N GLU A 288 22.59 -8.87 -10.37
CA GLU A 288 23.02 -10.26 -10.55
C GLU A 288 22.03 -11.26 -9.92
N LEU A 289 21.43 -10.91 -8.78
CA LEU A 289 20.39 -11.73 -8.17
C LEU A 289 19.10 -11.72 -8.99
N ALA A 290 18.70 -10.59 -9.59
CA ALA A 290 17.55 -10.52 -10.49
C ALA A 290 17.72 -11.46 -11.69
N GLU A 291 18.92 -11.51 -12.29
CA GLU A 291 19.21 -12.42 -13.41
C GLU A 291 19.00 -13.88 -13.00
N ARG A 292 19.64 -14.31 -11.90
CA ARG A 292 19.49 -15.68 -11.37
C ARG A 292 18.05 -15.99 -10.96
N LEU A 293 17.34 -15.03 -10.39
CA LEU A 293 15.94 -15.18 -10.02
C LEU A 293 15.04 -15.32 -11.25
N GLY A 294 15.32 -14.57 -12.31
CA GLY A 294 14.63 -14.67 -13.61
C GLY A 294 14.77 -16.07 -14.21
N GLU A 295 15.98 -16.64 -14.19
CA GLU A 295 16.22 -18.03 -14.61
C GLU A 295 15.43 -19.03 -13.77
N ALA A 296 15.45 -18.88 -12.44
CA ALA A 296 14.73 -19.75 -11.53
C ALA A 296 13.19 -19.66 -11.67
N LEU A 297 12.67 -18.47 -11.97
CA LEU A 297 11.25 -18.20 -12.24
C LEU A 297 10.77 -18.83 -13.55
N ALA A 298 11.66 -18.96 -14.55
CA ALA A 298 11.35 -19.57 -15.83
C ALA A 298 11.29 -21.12 -15.77
N SER A 299 11.70 -21.73 -14.65
CA SER A 299 11.71 -23.18 -14.48
C SER A 299 10.38 -23.73 -13.98
N ASP A 300 9.73 -24.56 -14.80
CA ASP A 300 8.51 -25.31 -14.47
C ASP A 300 8.78 -26.70 -13.85
N GLU A 301 10.05 -27.06 -13.60
CA GLU A 301 10.40 -28.39 -13.07
C GLU A 301 9.86 -28.58 -11.64
N PRO A 302 9.31 -29.74 -11.26
CA PRO A 302 8.87 -29.97 -9.89
C PRO A 302 10.01 -29.77 -8.87
N LEU A 303 9.70 -29.11 -7.74
CA LEU A 303 10.70 -28.91 -6.70
C LEU A 303 11.24 -30.23 -6.13
N THR A 304 12.57 -30.30 -6.00
CA THR A 304 13.23 -31.42 -5.33
C THR A 304 12.87 -31.47 -3.84
N ALA A 305 13.21 -32.58 -3.16
CA ALA A 305 12.97 -32.69 -1.72
C ALA A 305 13.67 -31.59 -0.90
N GLU A 306 14.88 -31.18 -1.32
CA GLU A 306 15.61 -30.11 -0.68
C GLU A 306 14.97 -28.74 -0.92
N GLN A 307 14.59 -28.45 -2.17
CA GLN A 307 13.90 -27.21 -2.51
C GLN A 307 12.54 -27.10 -1.81
N ARG A 308 11.78 -28.19 -1.67
CA ARG A 308 10.54 -28.20 -0.87
C ARG A 308 10.78 -27.87 0.61
N ARG A 309 11.89 -28.37 1.20
CA ARG A 309 12.28 -27.99 2.57
C ARG A 309 12.65 -26.52 2.66
N ALA A 310 13.44 -26.01 1.71
CA ALA A 310 13.81 -24.59 1.62
C ALA A 310 12.56 -23.70 1.54
N ARG A 311 11.62 -24.05 0.65
CA ARG A 311 10.32 -23.38 0.50
C ARG A 311 9.53 -23.32 1.80
N GLY A 312 9.37 -24.47 2.48
CA GLY A 312 8.69 -24.50 3.78
C GLY A 312 9.35 -23.60 4.82
N GLY A 313 10.69 -23.53 4.81
CA GLY A 313 11.44 -22.60 5.65
C GLY A 313 11.17 -21.12 5.33
N LEU A 314 11.06 -20.76 4.04
CA LEU A 314 10.73 -19.40 3.61
C LEU A 314 9.30 -19.01 3.99
N THR A 315 8.33 -19.89 3.76
CA THR A 315 6.92 -19.67 4.13
C THR A 315 6.77 -19.48 5.64
N ASN A 316 7.50 -20.24 6.46
CA ASN A 316 7.47 -20.09 7.93
C ASN A 316 8.05 -18.76 8.42
N ARG A 317 8.85 -18.06 7.60
CA ARG A 317 9.45 -16.74 7.89
C ARG A 317 8.75 -15.61 7.14
N GLN A 318 7.50 -15.83 6.73
CA GLN A 318 6.71 -14.84 6.03
C GLN A 318 5.69 -14.18 6.97
N VAL A 319 5.66 -12.86 6.96
CA VAL A 319 4.76 -12.05 7.80
C VAL A 319 3.80 -11.29 6.89
N THR A 320 2.54 -11.11 7.30
CA THR A 320 1.58 -10.31 6.54
C THR A 320 1.54 -8.90 7.12
N LEU A 321 1.74 -7.89 6.27
CA LEU A 321 1.51 -6.49 6.59
C LEU A 321 0.04 -6.17 6.27
N SER A 322 -0.62 -5.44 7.16
CA SER A 322 -2.06 -5.14 7.10
C SER A 322 -2.29 -3.64 7.12
#